data_AF-A0A0A9BG66-F1
#
_entry.id   AF-A0A0A9BG66-F1
#
_cell.length_a   1.000
_cell.length_b   1.000
_cell.length_c   1.000
_cell.angle_alpha   90.00
_cell.angle_beta   90.00
_cell.angle_gamma   90.00
#
_symmetry.space_group_name_H-M   'P 1'
#
loop_
_entity.id
_entity.type
_entity.pdbx_description
1 polymer ?
#
loop_
_entity_poly.entity_id
_entity_poly.type
_entity_poly.pdbx_seq_one_letter_code
_entity_poly.pdbx_strand_id
1 'polypeptide(L)'
;MDKMNALNEKAYDWLQNMSPNTRVRAFFSEFPKCDILLNNSCEVFDKYILDARELPILSMLQTIKAQLTSRHYTKHKDGKENLMGPICPKIRQKVLKNAEMEKTCYVCHLDGAFFRFKI
;
A
#
# COMPACT_ATOMS: atom_id res chain seq x y z
N MET A 1 2.52 27.84 11.69
CA MET A 1 1.12 27.48 12.00
C MET A 1 0.27 28.72 12.30
N ASP A 2 0.91 29.86 12.57
CA ASP A 2 0.25 31.10 13.02
C ASP A 2 -0.64 31.74 11.94
N LYS A 3 -0.26 31.57 10.67
CA LYS A 3 -1.10 31.96 9.53
C LYS A 3 -2.43 31.20 9.47
N MET A 4 -2.46 29.95 9.94
CA MET A 4 -3.68 29.14 9.99
C MET A 4 -4.56 29.56 11.17
N ASN A 5 -3.95 29.88 12.31
CA ASN A 5 -4.66 30.41 13.47
C ASN A 5 -5.37 31.73 13.15
N ALA A 6 -4.68 32.63 12.43
CA ALA A 6 -5.25 33.91 12.01
C ALA A 6 -6.43 33.77 11.03
N LEU A 7 -6.51 32.67 10.27
CA LEU A 7 -7.59 32.40 9.33
C LEU A 7 -8.78 31.68 9.98
N ASN A 8 -8.50 30.71 10.85
CA ASN A 8 -9.54 29.93 11.54
C ASN A 8 -8.98 29.28 12.82
N GLU A 9 -9.28 29.90 13.95
CA GLU A 9 -8.88 29.45 15.29
C GLU A 9 -9.40 28.04 15.61
N LYS A 10 -10.65 27.73 15.26
CA LYS A 10 -11.23 26.40 15.53
C LYS A 10 -10.51 25.28 14.77
N ALA A 11 -10.13 25.55 13.51
CA ALA A 11 -9.36 24.60 12.72
C ALA A 11 -7.93 24.43 13.29
N TYR A 12 -7.35 25.51 13.81
CA TYR A 12 -6.06 25.47 14.50
C TYR A 12 -6.12 24.61 15.75
N ASP A 13 -7.09 24.82 16.64
CA ASP A 13 -7.24 24.06 17.87
C ASP A 13 -7.49 22.57 17.59
N TRP A 14 -8.35 22.27 16.62
CA TRP A 14 -8.59 20.89 16.18
C TRP A 14 -7.29 20.21 15.72
N LEU A 15 -6.46 20.92 14.96
CA LEU A 15 -5.20 20.38 14.44
C LEU A 15 -4.12 20.28 15.51
N GLN A 16 -4.12 21.16 16.53
CA GLN A 16 -3.19 21.07 17.66
C GLN A 16 -3.51 19.91 18.60
N ASN A 17 -4.80 19.58 18.77
CA ASN A 17 -5.26 18.43 19.53
C ASN A 17 -4.87 17.08 18.89
N MET A 18 -4.50 17.09 17.61
CA MET A 18 -4.09 15.90 16.87
C MET A 18 -2.60 15.61 17.07
N SER A 19 -2.27 14.34 17.29
CA SER A 19 -0.91 13.91 17.60
C SER A 19 0.08 14.30 16.49
N PRO A 20 1.32 14.73 16.80
CA PRO A 20 2.27 15.17 15.78
C PRO A 20 2.55 14.14 14.68
N ASN A 21 2.52 12.85 15.03
CA ASN A 21 2.69 11.73 14.11
C ASN A 21 1.56 11.53 13.08
N THR A 22 0.42 12.21 13.21
CA THR A 22 -0.66 12.18 12.20
C THR A 22 -0.64 13.39 11.26
N ARG A 23 0.03 14.48 11.64
CA ARG A 23 -0.01 15.76 10.89
C ARG A 23 1.34 16.30 10.41
N VAL A 24 2.45 15.85 10.99
CA VAL A 24 3.80 16.31 10.62
C VAL A 24 4.60 15.13 10.08
N ARG A 25 5.03 15.23 8.81
CA ARG A 25 5.78 14.18 8.10
C ARG A 25 7.03 13.71 8.85
N ALA A 26 7.70 14.60 9.59
CA ALA A 26 8.89 14.28 10.37
C ALA A 26 8.64 13.27 11.53
N PHE A 27 7.39 13.12 11.96
CA PHE A 27 7.01 12.19 13.03
C PHE A 27 6.27 10.95 12.50
N PHE A 28 6.19 10.79 11.17
CA PHE A 28 5.57 9.60 10.60
C PHE A 28 6.48 8.41 10.85
N SER A 29 5.90 7.28 11.28
CA SER A 29 6.66 6.04 11.42
C SER A 29 7.24 5.66 10.06
N GLU A 30 8.55 5.48 10.00
CA GLU A 30 9.19 4.89 8.84
C GLU A 30 8.87 3.40 8.71
N PHE A 31 8.40 2.76 9.79
CA PHE A 31 8.07 1.35 9.79
C PHE A 31 6.58 1.11 9.48
N PRO A 32 6.27 0.16 8.58
CA PRO A 32 7.20 -0.60 7.73
C PRO A 32 7.59 0.19 6.46
N LYS A 33 8.90 0.33 6.17
CA LYS A 33 9.41 0.76 4.84
C LYS A 33 9.15 -0.37 3.86
N CYS A 34 7.92 -0.45 3.36
CA CYS A 34 7.53 -1.45 2.39
C CYS A 34 7.18 -0.73 1.08
N ASP A 35 8.15 -0.59 0.18
CA ASP A 35 7.94 -0.07 -1.19
C ASP A 35 6.82 -0.81 -1.93
N ILE A 36 6.55 -2.06 -1.54
CA ILE A 36 5.48 -2.90 -2.07
C ILE A 36 4.07 -2.33 -1.78
N LEU A 37 3.86 -1.54 -0.71
CA LEU A 37 2.54 -0.98 -0.41
C LEU A 37 2.19 0.22 -1.30
N LEU A 38 3.19 1.04 -1.65
CA LEU A 38 2.98 2.24 -2.46
C LEU A 38 2.79 1.88 -3.94
N ASN A 39 3.69 1.07 -4.51
CA ASN A 39 3.65 0.75 -5.94
C ASN A 39 2.38 -0.02 -6.33
N ASN A 40 1.97 -1.01 -5.53
CA ASN A 40 0.73 -1.76 -5.79
C ASN A 40 -0.55 -0.92 -5.68
N SER A 41 -0.53 0.23 -4.99
CA SER A 41 -1.70 1.11 -4.93
C SER A 41 -1.75 2.06 -6.12
N CYS A 42 -0.59 2.58 -6.55
CA CYS A 42 -0.46 3.35 -7.79
C CYS A 42 -0.79 2.51 -9.02
N GLU A 43 -0.21 1.32 -9.17
CA GLU A 43 -0.49 0.41 -10.30
C GLU A 43 -1.99 0.06 -10.43
N VAL A 44 -2.67 -0.14 -9.30
CA VAL A 44 -4.10 -0.43 -9.29
C VAL A 44 -4.92 0.81 -9.66
N PHE A 45 -4.51 2.00 -9.20
CA PHE A 45 -5.17 3.24 -9.57
C PHE A 45 -5.00 3.56 -11.06
N ASP A 46 -3.79 3.36 -11.60
CA ASP A 46 -3.51 3.54 -13.03
C ASP A 46 -4.36 2.59 -13.88
N LYS A 47 -4.52 1.34 -13.43
CA LYS A 47 -5.43 0.39 -14.06
C LYS A 47 -6.89 0.89 -14.05
N TYR A 48 -7.37 1.42 -12.93
CA TYR A 48 -8.74 1.96 -12.83
C TYR A 48 -8.96 3.15 -13.77
N ILE A 49 -7.95 4.00 -13.95
CA ILE A 49 -7.99 5.07 -14.96
C ILE A 49 -8.11 4.47 -16.35
N LEU A 50 -7.27 3.50 -16.69
CA LEU A 50 -7.32 2.85 -18.00
C LEU A 50 -8.67 2.20 -18.30
N ASP A 51 -9.27 1.54 -17.30
CA ASP A 51 -10.59 0.89 -17.44
C ASP A 51 -11.73 1.91 -17.59
N ALA A 52 -11.61 3.11 -16.99
CA ALA A 52 -12.68 4.11 -16.94
C ALA A 52 -12.52 5.27 -17.94
N ARG A 53 -11.38 5.42 -18.61
CA ARG A 53 -11.06 6.60 -19.45
C ARG A 53 -11.96 6.80 -20.67
N GLU A 54 -12.59 5.73 -21.14
CA GLU A 54 -13.51 5.77 -22.29
C GLU A 54 -14.91 6.26 -21.88
N LEU A 55 -15.15 6.48 -20.58
CA LEU A 55 -16.41 6.99 -20.06
C LEU A 55 -16.42 8.53 -20.02
N PRO A 56 -17.61 9.17 -20.06
CA PRO A 56 -17.74 10.58 -19.76
C PRO A 56 -17.13 10.94 -18.41
N ILE A 57 -16.57 12.14 -18.26
CA ILE A 57 -15.80 12.58 -17.08
C ILE A 57 -16.52 12.26 -15.75
N LEU A 58 -17.83 12.53 -15.68
CA LEU A 58 -18.62 12.25 -14.48
C LEU A 58 -18.65 10.74 -14.15
N SER A 59 -18.94 9.91 -15.15
CA SER A 59 -18.99 8.46 -15.03
C SER A 59 -17.61 7.85 -14.73
N MET A 60 -16.55 8.41 -15.32
CA MET A 60 -15.16 8.02 -15.04
C MET A 60 -14.82 8.24 -13.56
N LEU A 61 -15.10 9.44 -13.03
CA LEU A 61 -14.84 9.77 -11.62
C LEU A 61 -15.66 8.90 -10.65
N GLN A 62 -16.94 8.66 -10.96
CA GLN A 62 -17.80 7.79 -10.15
C GLN A 62 -17.27 6.35 -10.14
N THR A 63 -16.85 5.83 -11.29
CA THR A 63 -16.31 4.47 -11.44
C THR A 63 -15.03 4.30 -10.63
N ILE A 64 -14.06 5.21 -10.81
CA ILE A 64 -12.79 5.18 -10.07
C ILE A 64 -13.03 5.27 -8.56
N LYS A 65 -13.90 6.18 -8.11
CA LYS A 65 -14.26 6.32 -6.70
C LYS A 65 -14.88 5.04 -6.13
N ALA A 66 -15.82 4.43 -6.85
CA ALA A 66 -16.48 3.20 -6.41
C ALA A 66 -15.47 2.04 -6.29
N GLN A 67 -14.60 1.86 -7.28
CA GLN A 67 -13.55 0.84 -7.27
C GLN A 67 -12.56 1.04 -6.12
N LEU A 68 -12.07 2.27 -5.90
CA LEU A 68 -11.19 2.60 -4.78
C LEU A 68 -11.86 2.32 -3.43
N THR A 69 -13.08 2.81 -3.23
CA THR A 69 -13.83 2.63 -1.98
C THR A 69 -14.03 1.15 -1.68
N SER A 70 -14.46 0.36 -2.67
CA SER A 70 -14.65 -1.08 -2.54
C SER A 70 -13.34 -1.80 -2.21
N ARG A 71 -12.23 -1.45 -2.88
CA ARG A 71 -10.90 -2.00 -2.60
C ARG A 71 -10.46 -1.70 -1.16
N HIS A 72 -10.56 -0.44 -0.73
CA HIS A 72 -10.16 -0.04 0.63
C HIS A 72 -11.00 -0.76 1.69
N TYR A 73 -12.31 -0.81 1.51
CA TYR A 73 -13.21 -1.51 2.43
C TYR A 73 -12.87 -3.00 2.52
N THR A 74 -12.73 -3.67 1.37
CA THR A 74 -12.41 -5.10 1.30
C THR A 74 -11.06 -5.40 1.94
N LYS A 75 -10.03 -4.59 1.66
CA LYS A 75 -8.68 -4.77 2.24
C LYS A 75 -8.64 -4.54 3.73
N HIS A 76 -9.37 -3.54 4.21
CA HIS A 76 -9.50 -3.27 5.63
C HIS A 76 -10.25 -4.39 6.35
N LYS A 77 -11.33 -4.91 5.76
CA LYS A 77 -12.08 -6.06 6.29
C LYS A 77 -11.19 -7.32 6.35
N ASP A 78 -10.52 -7.65 5.25
CA ASP A 78 -9.56 -8.77 5.15
C ASP A 78 -8.44 -8.64 6.19
N GLY A 79 -7.90 -7.44 6.37
CA GLY A 79 -6.90 -7.15 7.40
C GLY A 79 -7.42 -7.27 8.83
N LYS A 80 -8.71 -7.06 9.09
CA LYS A 80 -9.30 -7.29 10.42
C LYS A 80 -9.61 -8.76 10.69
N GLU A 81 -10.12 -9.48 9.70
CA GLU A 81 -10.61 -10.85 9.87
C GLU A 81 -9.50 -11.90 9.73
N ASN A 82 -8.56 -11.70 8.82
CA ASN A 82 -7.61 -12.74 8.42
C ASN A 82 -6.17 -12.47 8.88
N LEU A 83 -5.87 -11.30 9.45
CA LEU A 83 -4.53 -10.96 9.92
C LEU A 83 -4.18 -11.74 11.20
N MET A 84 -3.58 -12.92 11.01
CA MET A 84 -2.95 -13.68 12.09
C MET A 84 -1.47 -13.29 12.19
N GLY A 85 -1.16 -12.40 13.14
CA GLY A 85 0.20 -11.94 13.45
C GLY A 85 0.63 -10.70 12.67
N PRO A 86 1.95 -10.38 12.63
CA PRO A 86 2.44 -9.11 12.07
C PRO A 86 2.46 -9.06 10.53
N ILE A 87 2.16 -10.17 9.84
CA ILE A 87 2.29 -10.29 8.38
C ILE A 87 0.92 -10.51 7.75
N CYS A 88 0.59 -9.68 6.75
CA CYS A 88 -0.65 -9.82 6.00
C CYS A 88 -0.79 -11.19 5.31
N PRO A 89 -2.01 -11.75 5.21
CA PRO A 89 -2.24 -13.10 4.66
C PRO A 89 -1.64 -13.32 3.27
N LYS A 90 -1.77 -12.34 2.37
CA LYS A 90 -1.19 -12.42 1.01
C LYS A 90 0.33 -12.48 1.01
N ILE A 91 0.98 -11.71 1.88
CA ILE A 91 2.44 -11.73 1.99
C ILE A 91 2.88 -13.07 2.59
N ARG A 92 2.19 -13.53 3.64
CA ARG A 92 2.43 -14.84 4.24
C ARG A 92 2.31 -15.98 3.22
N GLN A 93 1.27 -15.97 2.37
CA GLN A 93 1.13 -16.94 1.29
C GLN A 93 2.29 -16.89 0.28
N LYS A 94 2.75 -15.69 -0.12
CA LYS A 94 3.92 -15.55 -1.01
C LYS A 94 5.19 -16.10 -0.36
N VAL A 95 5.42 -15.81 0.92
CA VAL A 95 6.57 -16.33 1.67
C VAL A 95 6.51 -17.86 1.76
N LEU A 96 5.35 -18.43 2.09
CA LEU A 96 5.17 -19.88 2.16
C LEU A 96 5.42 -20.54 0.80
N LYS A 97 4.88 -19.98 -0.29
CA LYS A 97 5.13 -20.47 -1.64
C LYS A 97 6.62 -20.40 -2.01
N ASN A 98 7.30 -19.32 -1.64
CA ASN A 98 8.74 -19.19 -1.88
C ASN A 98 9.53 -20.23 -1.06
N ALA A 99 9.16 -20.49 0.19
CA ALA A 99 9.77 -21.52 1.02
C ALA A 99 9.55 -22.95 0.47
N GLU A 100 8.41 -23.21 -0.19
CA GLU A 100 8.19 -24.47 -0.91
C GLU A 100 9.10 -24.57 -2.14
N MET A 101 9.23 -23.51 -2.92
CA MET A 101 10.10 -23.45 -4.12
C MET A 101 11.60 -23.45 -3.78
N GLU A 102 11.99 -23.05 -2.56
CA GLU A 102 13.38 -23.14 -2.10
C GLU A 102 13.87 -24.60 -2.19
N LYS A 103 13.01 -25.57 -1.90
CA LYS A 103 13.34 -27.00 -1.96
C LYS A 103 13.72 -27.48 -3.36
N THR A 104 13.31 -26.76 -4.40
CA THR A 104 13.63 -27.08 -5.80
C THR A 104 14.81 -26.27 -6.33
N CYS A 105 15.39 -25.39 -5.52
CA CYS A 105 16.58 -24.63 -5.90
C CYS A 105 17.85 -25.47 -5.71
N TYR A 106 18.67 -25.55 -6.74
CA TYR A 106 19.99 -26.17 -6.69
C TYR A 106 21.06 -25.17 -7.13
N VAL A 107 22.24 -25.31 -6.52
CA VAL A 107 23.40 -24.46 -6.82
C VAL A 107 23.99 -24.91 -8.16
N CYS A 108 23.83 -24.11 -9.20
CA CYS A 108 24.61 -24.27 -10.44
C CYS A 108 25.88 -23.43 -10.35
N HIS A 109 27.04 -24.10 -10.42
CA HIS A 109 28.29 -23.42 -10.70
C HIS A 109 28.36 -23.15 -12.20
N LEU A 110 28.22 -21.89 -12.58
CA LEU A 110 28.64 -21.40 -13.89
C LEU A 110 30.04 -20.82 -13.71
N ASP A 111 30.97 -21.27 -14.56
CA ASP A 111 32.40 -20.97 -14.54
C ASP A 111 32.71 -19.45 -14.59
N GLY A 112 32.52 -18.74 -13.47
CA GLY A 112 32.81 -17.30 -13.39
C GLY A 112 31.98 -16.44 -12.43
N ALA A 113 31.38 -16.99 -11.37
CA ALA A 113 30.88 -16.23 -10.20
C ALA A 113 29.47 -15.61 -10.24
N PHE A 114 28.51 -16.19 -10.97
CA PHE A 114 27.09 -15.84 -10.80
C PHE A 114 26.24 -17.05 -10.42
N PHE A 115 25.74 -17.05 -9.17
CA PHE A 115 24.69 -17.96 -8.71
C PHE A 115 23.36 -17.50 -9.30
N ARG A 116 22.72 -18.36 -10.11
CA ARG A 116 21.36 -18.10 -10.60
C ARG A 116 20.42 -19.15 -10.03
N PHE A 117 19.43 -18.71 -9.27
CA PHE A 117 18.31 -19.55 -8.88
C PHE A 117 17.48 -19.84 -10.12
N LYS A 118 17.45 -21.09 -10.57
CA LYS A 118 16.62 -21.55 -11.68
C LYS A 118 15.30 -22.06 -11.09
N ILE A 119 14.22 -21.34 -11.36
CA ILE A 119 12.83 -21.75 -11.08
C ILE A 119 12.35 -22.54 -12.29
#